data_AF-A0A371J789-F1
#
_entry.id   AF-A0A371J789-F1
#
_cell.length_a   1.000
_cell.length_b   1.000
_cell.length_c   1.000
_cell.angle_alpha   90.00
_cell.angle_beta   90.00
_cell.angle_gamma   90.00
#
_symmetry.space_group_name_H-M   'P 1'
#
loop_
_entity.id
_entity.type
_entity.pdbx_description
1 polymer ?
#
loop_
_entity_poly.entity_id
_entity_poly.type
_entity_poly.pdbx_seq_one_letter_code
_entity_poly.pdbx_strand_id
1 'polypeptide(L)'
;MIQIIKGTYGYKEANGTVTPKTSKDGPFSLTEEQEARLIKRKVAVAVEQKEEKVEANNDDIVDDAAQQNEITTTGNLDREQLESMSYNDVKKLASDLGVPATGKKDEIIEKLLTIEVEAAVDSEDDQDEAPVLTAAEPEEA
;
A
#
# COMPACT_ATOMS: atom_id res chain seq x y z
N MET A 1 9.78 8.57 24.97
CA MET A 1 10.93 9.34 24.41
C MET A 1 11.23 8.83 23.03
N ILE A 2 11.55 9.73 22.11
CA ILE A 2 11.73 9.43 20.69
C ILE A 2 13.03 10.02 20.15
N GLN A 3 13.55 9.46 19.07
CA GLN A 3 14.66 10.05 18.32
C GLN A 3 14.25 10.28 16.87
N ILE A 4 14.52 11.47 16.33
CA ILE A 4 14.27 11.75 14.91
C ILE A 4 15.16 10.85 14.05
N ILE A 5 14.59 10.16 13.08
CA ILE A 5 15.33 9.35 12.10
C ILE A 5 15.30 9.98 10.71
N LYS A 6 14.32 10.85 10.43
CA LYS A 6 14.19 11.52 9.15
C LYS A 6 13.70 12.96 9.31
N GLY A 7 14.32 13.88 8.58
CA GLY A 7 13.94 15.29 8.54
C GLY A 7 14.35 16.08 9.79
N THR A 8 13.67 17.22 9.98
CA THR A 8 13.91 18.15 11.08
C THR A 8 12.61 18.42 11.80
N TYR A 9 12.59 18.25 13.12
CA TYR A 9 11.44 18.54 13.97
C TYR A 9 11.65 19.87 14.69
N GLY A 10 10.69 20.79 14.60
CA GLY A 10 10.73 22.04 15.37
C GLY A 10 10.26 21.82 16.80
N TYR A 11 11.19 21.58 17.72
CA TYR A 11 10.88 21.42 19.14
C TYR A 11 10.64 22.79 19.77
N LYS A 12 9.41 23.03 20.23
CA LYS A 12 9.06 24.27 20.93
C LYS A 12 9.38 24.13 22.41
N GLU A 13 10.36 24.89 22.87
CA GLU A 13 10.70 24.96 24.29
C GLU A 13 9.65 25.77 25.08
N ALA A 14 9.65 25.61 26.42
CA ALA A 14 8.78 26.37 27.32
C ALA A 14 9.00 27.90 27.23
N ASN A 15 10.18 28.33 26.80
CA ASN A 15 10.52 29.74 26.57
C ASN A 15 9.93 30.29 25.24
N GLY A 16 9.24 29.46 24.45
CA GLY A 16 8.65 29.83 23.16
C GLY A 16 9.58 29.75 21.95
N THR A 17 10.87 29.46 22.16
CA THR A 17 11.88 29.25 21.11
C THR A 17 11.66 27.90 20.44
N VAL A 18 11.82 27.85 19.12
CA VAL A 18 11.77 26.60 18.35
C VAL A 18 13.18 26.17 18.00
N THR A 19 13.60 25.02 18.54
CA THR A 19 14.92 24.43 18.29
C THR A 19 14.77 23.29 17.28
N PRO A 20 15.59 23.26 16.21
CA PRO A 20 15.56 22.14 15.28
C PRO A 20 16.13 20.88 15.95
N LYS A 21 15.37 19.79 15.93
CA LYS A 21 15.79 18.45 16.33
C LYS A 21 15.94 17.57 15.11
N THR A 22 17.13 17.00 14.95
CA THR A 22 17.49 16.12 13.84
C THR A 22 17.97 14.77 14.38
N SER A 23 18.32 13.84 13.49
CA SER A 23 18.88 12.54 13.89
C SER A 23 20.20 12.61 14.66
N LYS A 24 20.87 13.78 14.63
CA LYS A 24 22.12 14.03 15.37
C LYS A 24 21.88 14.51 16.81
N ASP A 25 20.69 15.00 17.12
CA ASP A 25 20.36 15.63 18.42
C ASP A 25 20.04 14.63 19.53
N GLY A 26 20.10 13.33 19.24
CA GLY A 26 19.78 12.26 20.19
C GLY A 26 18.29 12.18 20.54
N PRO A 27 17.92 11.22 21.40
CA PRO A 27 16.55 11.05 21.84
C PRO A 27 16.09 12.18 22.78
N PHE A 28 14.83 12.56 22.66
CA PHE A 28 14.17 13.60 23.46
C PHE A 28 12.71 13.21 23.75
N SER A 29 12.10 13.83 24.75
CA SER A 29 10.74 13.51 25.18
C SER A 29 9.74 14.57 24.70
N LEU A 30 8.59 14.10 24.24
CA LEU A 30 7.42 14.93 23.89
C LEU A 30 6.17 14.41 24.61
N THR A 31 5.01 15.01 24.32
CA THR A 31 3.72 14.42 24.70
C THR A 31 3.49 13.13 23.93
N GLU A 32 2.87 12.13 24.56
CA GLU A 32 2.63 10.81 23.95
C GLU A 32 1.93 10.91 22.59
N GLU A 33 0.99 11.84 22.45
CA GLU A 33 0.27 12.09 21.21
C GLU A 33 1.20 12.59 20.08
N GLN A 34 2.19 13.43 20.41
CA GLN A 34 3.19 13.89 19.45
C GLN A 34 4.23 12.81 19.13
N GLU A 35 4.67 12.05 20.14
CA GLU A 35 5.56 10.91 19.96
C GLU A 35 4.93 9.90 19.00
N ALA A 36 3.70 9.46 19.29
CA ALA A 36 2.93 8.55 18.44
C ALA A 36 2.74 9.09 17.03
N ARG A 37 2.48 10.40 16.86
CA ARG A 37 2.36 11.02 15.54
C ARG A 37 3.67 10.97 14.75
N LEU A 38 4.80 11.21 15.41
CA LEU A 38 6.12 11.20 14.76
C LEU A 38 6.57 9.77 14.42
N ILE A 39 6.26 8.80 15.28
CA ILE A 39 6.46 7.36 15.05
C ILE A 39 5.58 6.90 13.89
N LYS A 40 4.28 7.23 13.92
CA LYS A 40 3.32 6.92 12.85
C LYS A 40 3.75 7.48 11.50
N ARG A 41 4.36 8.68 11.48
CA ARG A 41 4.87 9.30 10.25
C ARG A 41 6.26 8.78 9.83
N LYS A 42 6.84 7.81 10.56
CA LYS A 42 8.20 7.30 10.34
C LYS A 42 9.27 8.40 10.34
N VAL A 43 9.00 9.50 11.04
CA VAL A 43 9.90 10.66 11.22
C VAL A 43 10.78 10.46 12.45
N ALA A 44 10.26 9.77 13.46
CA ALA A 44 10.98 9.42 14.68
C ALA A 44 10.77 7.95 15.05
N VAL A 45 11.64 7.43 15.90
CA VAL A 45 11.54 6.09 16.48
C VAL A 45 11.40 6.21 18.00
N ALA A 46 10.57 5.38 18.61
CA ALA A 46 10.53 5.25 20.06
C ALA A 46 11.88 4.70 20.55
N VAL A 47 12.49 5.39 21.51
CA VAL A 47 13.74 4.94 22.14
C VAL A 47 13.39 4.58 23.57
N GLU A 48 12.89 3.36 23.78
CA GLU A 48 12.60 2.86 25.12
C GLU A 48 13.90 2.48 25.84
N GLN A 49 14.05 2.93 27.09
CA GLN A 49 14.96 2.28 28.03
C GLN A 49 14.30 0.98 28.49
N LYS A 50 14.42 -0.06 27.66
CA LYS A 50 14.14 -1.48 27.95
C LYS A 50 13.10 -1.72 29.05
N GLU A 51 11.81 -1.58 28.73
CA GLU A 51 10.77 -2.43 29.30
C GLU A 51 9.77 -2.78 28.19
N GLU A 52 9.91 -4.01 27.71
CA GLU A 52 9.09 -4.72 26.73
C GLU A 52 7.58 -4.53 26.97
N LYS A 53 6.87 -3.87 26.04
CA LYS A 53 5.43 -4.09 25.86
C LYS A 53 4.95 -3.83 24.41
N VAL A 54 4.88 -4.95 23.68
CA VAL A 54 3.93 -5.33 22.60
C VAL A 54 3.29 -4.25 21.72
N GLU A 55 3.66 -4.35 20.43
CA GLU A 55 2.76 -4.59 19.29
C GLU A 55 1.57 -3.64 19.09
N ALA A 56 1.69 -2.80 18.06
CA ALA A 56 0.56 -2.38 17.26
C ALA A 56 1.00 -2.35 15.79
N ASN A 57 0.67 -3.45 15.10
CA ASN A 57 0.53 -3.56 13.67
C ASN A 57 0.05 -2.25 13.04
N ASN A 58 0.72 -1.75 12.01
CA ASN A 58 0.15 -1.80 10.66
C ASN A 58 1.09 -1.19 9.61
N ASP A 59 0.96 -1.82 8.45
CA ASP A 59 1.75 -1.73 7.26
C ASP A 59 1.82 -0.34 6.63
N ASP A 60 2.82 -0.25 5.76
CA ASP A 60 3.14 0.85 4.87
C ASP A 60 2.01 1.11 3.86
N ILE A 61 1.31 2.25 3.94
CA ILE A 61 0.69 2.85 2.76
C ILE A 61 0.88 4.37 2.80
N VAL A 62 1.81 4.84 1.97
CA VAL A 62 1.69 6.14 1.30
C VAL A 62 0.91 5.89 0.02
N ASP A 63 -0.28 6.48 -0.12
CA ASP A 63 -0.59 7.53 -1.10
C ASP A 63 -2.10 7.59 -1.35
N ASP A 64 -2.58 8.84 -1.38
CA ASP A 64 -3.82 9.29 -1.99
C ASP A 64 -5.16 8.75 -1.48
N ALA A 65 -6.21 9.42 -1.93
CA ALA A 65 -7.54 9.41 -1.38
C ALA A 65 -8.25 8.05 -1.49
N ALA A 66 -9.28 7.92 -0.65
CA ALA A 66 -10.31 6.89 -0.64
C ALA A 66 -10.09 5.72 0.32
N GLN A 67 -11.14 5.51 1.11
CA GLN A 67 -11.41 4.32 1.92
C GLN A 67 -11.09 3.05 1.15
N GLN A 68 -10.08 2.27 1.54
CA GLN A 68 -9.98 0.88 1.11
C GLN A 68 -9.52 -0.01 2.26
N ASN A 69 -10.46 -0.87 2.61
CA ASN A 69 -10.34 -2.06 3.43
C ASN A 69 -9.22 -2.95 2.87
N GLU A 70 -8.28 -3.31 3.72
CA GLU A 70 -7.19 -4.23 3.46
C GLU A 70 -7.76 -5.60 3.03
N ILE A 71 -7.62 -5.95 1.75
CA ILE A 71 -7.84 -7.31 1.24
C ILE A 71 -6.49 -7.75 0.67
N THR A 72 -5.79 -8.55 1.47
CA THR A 72 -4.54 -9.18 1.09
C THR A 72 -4.80 -10.24 0.00
N THR A 73 -3.96 -10.17 -1.04
CA THR A 73 -3.38 -11.29 -1.78
C THR A 73 -4.12 -12.63 -1.74
N THR A 74 -4.63 -13.04 -2.90
CA THR A 74 -4.67 -14.42 -3.42
C THR A 74 -5.00 -15.50 -2.39
N GLY A 75 -6.28 -15.82 -2.27
CA GLY A 75 -6.77 -17.03 -1.60
C GLY A 75 -8.27 -16.91 -1.39
N ASN A 76 -9.04 -17.58 -2.24
CA ASN A 76 -10.46 -17.91 -2.06
C ASN A 76 -11.28 -16.79 -1.40
N LEU A 77 -11.71 -15.81 -2.20
CA LEU A 77 -12.75 -14.88 -1.76
C LEU A 77 -14.01 -15.68 -1.46
N ASP A 78 -14.23 -15.99 -0.17
CA ASP A 78 -15.40 -16.73 0.29
C ASP A 78 -16.68 -15.99 -0.09
N ARG A 79 -17.76 -16.77 -0.25
CA ARG A 79 -19.10 -16.21 -0.53
C ARG A 79 -19.47 -15.10 0.44
N GLU A 80 -19.14 -15.27 1.72
CA GLU A 80 -19.40 -14.30 2.78
C GLU A 80 -18.64 -12.98 2.59
N GLN A 81 -17.40 -13.04 2.07
CA GLN A 81 -16.64 -11.84 1.73
C GLN A 81 -17.25 -11.10 0.55
N LEU A 82 -17.63 -11.83 -0.51
CA LEU A 82 -18.29 -11.26 -1.67
C LEU A 82 -19.69 -10.71 -1.34
N GLU A 83 -20.41 -11.35 -0.42
CA GLU A 83 -21.68 -10.88 0.12
C GLU A 83 -21.52 -9.66 1.03
N SER A 84 -20.37 -9.50 1.68
CA SER A 84 -20.03 -8.30 2.46
C SER A 84 -19.66 -7.10 1.58
N MET A 85 -19.12 -7.32 0.38
CA MET A 85 -18.74 -6.25 -0.58
C MET A 85 -19.95 -5.51 -1.17
N SER A 86 -19.77 -4.33 -1.76
CA SER A 86 -20.89 -3.67 -2.44
C SER A 86 -21.23 -4.37 -3.77
N TYR A 87 -22.47 -4.22 -4.27
CA TYR A 87 -22.86 -4.76 -5.58
C TYR A 87 -21.95 -4.24 -6.71
N ASN A 88 -21.47 -2.99 -6.60
CA ASN A 88 -20.56 -2.41 -7.59
C ASN A 88 -19.20 -3.09 -7.55
N ASP A 89 -18.69 -3.38 -6.36
CA ASP A 89 -17.39 -4.04 -6.16
C ASP A 89 -17.42 -5.49 -6.65
N VAL A 90 -18.48 -6.23 -6.31
CA VAL A 90 -18.70 -7.59 -6.84
C VAL A 90 -18.81 -7.59 -8.36
N LYS A 91 -19.50 -6.61 -8.95
CA LYS A 91 -19.60 -6.46 -10.41
C LYS A 91 -18.26 -6.17 -11.07
N LYS A 92 -17.42 -5.34 -10.43
CA LYS A 92 -16.06 -5.05 -10.92
C LYS A 92 -15.18 -6.29 -10.86
N LEU A 93 -15.15 -6.99 -9.72
CA LEU A 93 -14.46 -8.27 -9.56
C LEU A 93 -14.89 -9.29 -10.61
N ALA A 94 -16.20 -9.39 -10.86
CA ALA A 94 -16.73 -10.25 -11.91
C ALA A 94 -16.21 -9.84 -13.29
N SER A 95 -16.22 -8.55 -13.62
CA SER A 95 -15.74 -8.08 -14.93
C SER A 95 -14.24 -8.29 -15.10
N ASP A 96 -13.47 -8.11 -14.03
CA ASP A 96 -12.01 -8.31 -14.00
C ASP A 96 -11.63 -9.78 -14.23
N LEU A 97 -12.42 -10.70 -13.65
CA LEU A 97 -12.29 -12.14 -13.83
C LEU A 97 -13.00 -12.68 -15.09
N GLY A 98 -13.53 -11.81 -15.96
CA GLY A 98 -14.22 -12.20 -17.20
C GLY A 98 -15.61 -12.83 -16.99
N VAL A 99 -16.18 -12.70 -15.80
CA VAL A 99 -17.50 -13.21 -15.43
C VAL A 99 -18.61 -12.23 -15.85
N PRO A 100 -19.66 -12.70 -16.56
CA PRO A 100 -20.78 -11.85 -16.94
C PRO A 100 -21.59 -11.42 -15.71
N ALA A 101 -21.43 -10.15 -15.31
CA ALA A 101 -22.13 -9.50 -14.20
C ALA A 101 -23.60 -9.13 -14.53
N THR A 102 -24.34 -10.07 -15.11
CA THR A 102 -25.76 -9.94 -15.47
C THR A 102 -26.61 -10.65 -14.42
N GLY A 103 -27.41 -9.89 -13.67
CA GLY A 103 -28.33 -10.42 -12.67
C GLY A 103 -28.18 -9.78 -11.29
N LYS A 104 -28.69 -10.48 -10.28
CA LYS A 104 -28.60 -10.09 -8.86
C LYS A 104 -27.19 -10.34 -8.33
N LYS A 105 -26.85 -9.66 -7.23
CA LYS A 105 -25.55 -9.80 -6.57
C LYS A 105 -25.17 -11.25 -6.31
N ASP A 106 -26.07 -12.02 -5.69
CA ASP A 106 -25.88 -13.45 -5.41
C ASP A 106 -25.50 -14.27 -6.66
N GLU A 107 -26.18 -14.05 -7.77
CA GLU A 107 -25.90 -14.80 -9.00
C GLU A 107 -24.52 -14.45 -9.59
N ILE A 108 -24.04 -13.22 -9.38
CA ILE A 108 -22.71 -12.80 -9.81
C ILE A 108 -21.65 -13.45 -8.90
N ILE A 109 -21.92 -13.49 -7.59
CA ILE A 109 -21.04 -14.12 -6.59
C ILE A 109 -20.90 -15.62 -6.86
N GLU A 110 -22.01 -16.31 -7.13
CA GLU A 110 -22.00 -17.74 -7.45
C GLU A 110 -21.18 -18.03 -8.70
N LYS A 111 -21.29 -17.20 -9.73
CA LYS A 111 -20.45 -17.33 -10.93
C LYS A 111 -18.98 -17.05 -10.63
N LEU A 112 -18.68 -16.08 -9.76
CA LEU A 112 -17.31 -15.76 -9.34
C LEU A 112 -16.66 -16.95 -8.61
N LEU A 113 -17.40 -17.55 -7.67
CA LEU A 113 -17.01 -18.75 -6.93
C LEU A 113 -16.86 -19.98 -7.84
N THR A 114 -17.66 -20.04 -8.91
CA THR A 114 -17.61 -21.14 -9.90
C THR A 114 -16.40 -21.02 -10.84
N ILE A 115 -15.82 -19.82 -10.99
CA ILE A 115 -14.74 -19.52 -11.95
C ILE A 115 -13.34 -19.65 -11.32
N GLU A 116 -13.25 -20.00 -10.04
CA GLU A 116 -11.96 -20.28 -9.39
C GLU A 116 -11.30 -21.56 -9.97
N VAL A 117 -10.26 -21.34 -10.78
CA VAL A 117 -9.33 -22.30 -11.41
C VAL A 117 -9.84 -23.04 -12.65
N GLU A 118 -9.92 -22.33 -13.78
CA GLU A 118 -9.31 -22.83 -15.02
C GLU A 118 -8.32 -21.78 -15.53
N ALA A 119 -7.05 -21.98 -15.19
CA ALA A 119 -5.94 -21.40 -15.92
C ALA A 119 -6.00 -21.94 -17.36
N ALA A 120 -6.80 -21.31 -18.21
CA ALA A 120 -6.70 -21.45 -19.66
C ALA A 120 -5.44 -20.70 -20.10
N VAL A 121 -4.34 -21.43 -20.06
CA VAL A 121 -3.16 -21.17 -20.87
C VAL A 121 -3.58 -21.34 -22.33
N ASP A 122 -3.92 -20.27 -23.02
CA ASP A 122 -4.20 -20.25 -24.47
C ASP A 122 -4.37 -18.77 -24.88
N SER A 123 -3.59 -18.14 -25.74
CA SER A 123 -2.61 -18.59 -26.71
C SER A 123 -1.64 -17.45 -27.03
N GLU A 124 -0.47 -17.84 -27.53
CA GLU A 124 0.58 -17.04 -28.16
C GLU A 124 0.02 -16.06 -29.22
N ASP A 125 0.49 -14.80 -29.20
CA ASP A 125 0.59 -13.88 -30.35
C ASP A 125 1.59 -12.79 -29.92
N ASP A 126 2.90 -13.02 -30.02
CA ASP A 126 3.74 -12.94 -31.22
C ASP A 126 3.69 -11.54 -31.88
N GLN A 127 4.87 -10.94 -32.01
CA GLN A 127 5.18 -9.74 -32.82
C GLN A 127 4.79 -8.36 -32.27
N ASP A 128 5.66 -7.79 -31.43
CA ASP A 128 6.06 -6.39 -31.65
C ASP A 128 7.59 -6.29 -31.62
N GLU A 129 8.12 -6.43 -32.83
CA GLU A 129 9.49 -6.31 -33.28
C GLU A 129 10.15 -5.05 -32.71
N ALA A 130 11.18 -5.21 -31.87
CA ALA A 130 12.03 -4.10 -31.49
C ALA A 130 12.66 -3.50 -32.76
N PRO A 131 12.58 -2.18 -32.99
CA PRO A 131 13.18 -1.59 -34.18
C PRO A 131 14.69 -1.83 -34.14
N VAL A 132 15.22 -2.51 -35.16
CA VAL A 132 16.65 -2.68 -35.36
C VAL A 132 17.28 -1.31 -35.66
N LEU A 133 17.87 -0.68 -34.64
CA LEU A 133 18.76 0.48 -34.81
C LEU A 133 20.05 0.03 -35.52
N THR A 134 19.97 -0.10 -36.84
CA THR A 134 21.16 -0.19 -37.69
C THR A 134 21.65 1.25 -37.93
N ALA A 135 22.54 1.72 -37.06
CA ALA A 135 23.33 2.91 -37.35
C ALA A 135 24.37 2.55 -38.44
N ALA A 136 23.98 2.71 -39.69
CA ALA A 136 24.86 2.56 -40.85
C ALA A 136 25.77 3.80 -41.01
N GLU A 137 27.08 3.52 -40.97
CA GLU A 137 28.25 4.17 -41.59
C GLU A 137 28.56 5.68 -41.40
N PRO A 138 29.82 6.02 -41.05
CA PRO A 138 30.36 7.37 -41.16
C PRO A 138 30.86 7.62 -42.59
N GLU A 139 30.40 8.68 -43.25
CA GLU A 139 31.00 9.14 -44.51
C GLU A 139 31.70 10.49 -44.33
N GLU A 140 32.99 10.45 -44.60
CA GLU A 140 33.99 11.50 -44.60
C GLU A 140 33.87 12.31 -45.91
N ALA A 141 33.68 13.64 -45.81
CA ALA A 141 33.98 14.60 -46.89
C ALA A 141 34.13 16.02 -46.35
#